data_AF-A0A316KSH9-F1
#
_entry.id   AF-A0A316KSH9-F1
#
_cell.length_a   1.000
_cell.length_b   1.000
_cell.length_c   1.000
_cell.angle_alpha   90.00
_cell.angle_beta   90.00
_cell.angle_gamma   90.00
#
_symmetry.space_group_name_H-M   'P 1'
#
loop_
_entity.id
_entity.type
_entity.pdbx_description
1 polymer ?
#
loop_
_entity_poly.entity_id
_entity_poly.type
_entity_poly.pdbx_seq_one_letter_code
_entity_poly.pdbx_strand_id
1 'polypeptide(L)'
;MPVLKIDESTRSARLDGAEISLGARAFDVLNHLHHNSNRVISKEELLDKVWAGTLVEESNLTVQIAGLRKVLGKGAIKTVPGIGYKFTLAAMPDDSSAETQKDAPAVPSIPSLAVLPFANLTGADENAYMVDGIVNEITSALARVSSFFVISNTSTFTYRGKAVDLAEVGRDLGVRYVLEGSIQKAGNRLRIFTQLVEAKTSRMIWHDRFDGSSEDIFDLQDTVAESVAAAIEPKLIWAEAARAQAKPTDNLKAYDLCMKAAPLVYRQNALENLEDGLTLLRKALVLDPNYTYAKALICYAHTGAFAARWWPFEQAQAALPLAHEVLDSNSDDPLALCYVGHYIAYMGHDTNTGLTALKRAHSLNPNSANIEMLLGWVYNYIDQSDLAIEHLRRAIRISPLHPQVGIMTSGIGNALFQKGDIAEATKYYEQALTEYPEFATIQLGLMGCYWRLGDFEKSAQMAGWFRQKVPDMSVSLFRRTRPQNSEAYRDAVIGALRSNGFPED
;
A
#
# COMPACT_ATOMS: atom_id res chain seq x y z
N MET A 1 -5.54 -42.94 -9.75
CA MET A 1 -4.31 -42.12 -9.59
C MET A 1 -3.29 -42.59 -10.61
N PRO A 2 -2.44 -41.70 -11.16
CA PRO A 2 -1.50 -42.06 -12.20
C PRO A 2 -0.48 -43.11 -11.75
N VAL A 3 -0.55 -44.34 -12.27
CA VAL A 3 0.40 -45.42 -11.95
C VAL A 3 1.49 -45.47 -13.02
N LEU A 4 2.71 -45.09 -12.66
CA LEU A 4 3.89 -45.23 -13.52
C LEU A 4 4.56 -46.59 -13.26
N LYS A 5 4.75 -47.37 -14.33
CA LYS A 5 5.56 -48.60 -14.32
C LYS A 5 6.73 -48.43 -15.27
N ILE A 6 7.94 -48.74 -14.80
CA ILE A 6 9.16 -48.72 -15.60
C ILE A 6 9.68 -50.16 -15.70
N ASP A 7 9.98 -50.62 -16.92
CA ASP A 7 10.67 -51.87 -17.17
C ASP A 7 12.07 -51.56 -17.71
N GLU A 8 13.07 -51.81 -16.87
CA GLU A 8 14.47 -51.55 -17.19
C GLU A 8 15.02 -52.49 -18.26
N SER A 9 14.51 -53.73 -18.32
CA SER A 9 15.00 -54.76 -19.25
C SER A 9 14.60 -54.44 -20.69
N THR A 10 13.42 -53.87 -20.89
CA THR A 10 12.89 -53.46 -22.20
C THR A 10 13.03 -51.95 -22.46
N ARG A 11 13.54 -51.18 -21.48
CA ARG A 11 13.62 -49.70 -21.49
C ARG A 11 12.28 -49.04 -21.86
N SER A 12 11.19 -49.55 -21.32
CA SER A 12 9.84 -49.05 -21.57
C SER A 12 9.21 -48.46 -20.30
N ALA A 13 8.37 -47.44 -20.46
CA ALA A 13 7.63 -46.82 -19.36
C ALA A 13 6.14 -46.75 -19.70
N ARG A 14 5.26 -47.06 -18.75
CA ARG A 14 3.81 -46.97 -18.91
C ARG A 14 3.19 -46.11 -17.81
N LEU A 15 2.32 -45.18 -18.18
CA LEU A 15 1.53 -44.36 -17.26
C LEU A 15 0.05 -44.70 -17.42
N ASP A 16 -0.59 -45.12 -16.34
CA ASP A 16 -2.00 -45.56 -16.34
C ASP A 16 -2.30 -46.66 -17.37
N GLY A 17 -1.33 -47.54 -17.59
CA GLY A 17 -1.42 -48.64 -18.56
C GLY A 17 -1.13 -48.25 -20.01
N ALA A 18 -1.01 -46.96 -20.34
CA ALA A 18 -0.61 -46.50 -21.66
C ALA A 18 0.92 -46.39 -21.79
N GLU A 19 1.48 -46.84 -22.91
CA GLU A 19 2.92 -46.78 -23.17
C GLU A 19 3.39 -45.36 -23.49
N ILE A 20 4.49 -44.95 -22.84
CA ILE A 20 5.09 -43.65 -23.01
C ILE A 20 6.33 -43.77 -23.91
N SER A 21 6.32 -43.07 -25.04
CA SER A 21 7.49 -42.95 -25.91
C SER A 21 8.48 -41.93 -25.33
N LEU A 22 9.64 -42.41 -24.87
CA LEU A 22 10.75 -41.59 -24.37
C LEU A 22 12.03 -41.84 -25.19
N GLY A 23 12.81 -40.79 -25.42
CA GLY A 23 14.18 -40.95 -25.92
C GLY A 23 15.08 -41.60 -24.85
N ALA A 24 16.19 -42.22 -25.28
CA ALA A 24 17.07 -42.98 -24.38
C ALA A 24 17.54 -42.18 -23.14
N ARG A 25 17.94 -40.92 -23.31
CA ARG A 25 18.38 -40.05 -22.21
C ARG A 25 17.23 -39.61 -21.29
N ALA A 26 16.05 -39.35 -21.84
CA ALA A 26 14.87 -39.05 -21.04
C ALA A 26 14.47 -40.25 -20.17
N PHE A 27 14.58 -41.47 -20.71
CA PHE A 27 14.34 -42.70 -19.96
C PHE A 27 15.32 -42.85 -18.80
N ASP A 28 16.63 -42.65 -19.03
CA ASP A 28 17.65 -42.80 -17.98
C ASP A 28 17.46 -41.77 -16.85
N VAL A 29 17.12 -40.51 -17.20
CA VAL A 29 16.78 -39.47 -16.21
C VAL A 29 15.53 -39.85 -15.41
N LEU A 30 14.47 -40.32 -16.08
CA LEU A 30 13.25 -40.76 -15.42
C LEU A 30 13.51 -41.94 -14.49
N ASN A 31 14.29 -42.92 -14.92
CA ASN A 31 14.57 -44.12 -14.15
C ASN A 31 15.35 -43.79 -12.87
N HIS A 32 16.37 -42.93 -12.96
CA HIS A 32 17.14 -42.49 -11.79
C HIS A 32 16.29 -41.67 -10.82
N LEU A 33 15.44 -40.78 -11.33
CA LEU A 33 14.51 -39.99 -10.53
C LEU A 33 13.45 -40.87 -9.84
N HIS A 34 12.94 -41.90 -10.53
CA HIS A 34 11.94 -42.81 -9.99
C HIS A 34 12.49 -43.66 -8.83
N HIS A 35 13.69 -44.24 -9.01
CA HIS A 35 14.38 -45.01 -7.98
C HIS A 35 14.76 -44.20 -6.74
N ASN A 36 14.97 -42.90 -6.90
CA ASN A 36 15.31 -41.99 -5.81
C ASN A 36 14.18 -41.02 -5.47
N SER A 37 12.93 -41.42 -5.68
CA SER A 37 11.76 -40.58 -5.47
C SER A 37 11.60 -40.05 -4.04
N ASN A 38 12.25 -40.69 -3.07
CA ASN A 38 12.28 -40.26 -1.67
C ASN A 38 13.15 -39.01 -1.39
N ARG A 39 14.06 -38.62 -2.30
CA ARG A 39 14.98 -37.49 -2.06
C ARG A 39 15.10 -36.56 -3.28
N VAL A 40 15.71 -35.40 -3.08
CA VAL A 40 16.09 -34.49 -4.17
C VAL A 40 17.41 -34.99 -4.77
N ILE A 41 17.48 -35.06 -6.09
CA ILE A 41 18.69 -35.41 -6.83
C ILE A 41 19.30 -34.13 -7.38
N SER A 42 20.60 -33.91 -7.13
CA SER A 42 21.27 -32.71 -7.62
C SER A 42 21.45 -32.73 -9.14
N LYS A 43 21.62 -31.56 -9.76
CA LYS A 43 21.88 -31.49 -11.21
C LYS A 43 23.19 -32.16 -11.58
N GLU A 44 24.22 -31.99 -10.75
CA GLU A 44 25.53 -32.65 -10.91
C GLU A 44 25.39 -34.17 -10.83
N GLU A 45 24.60 -34.70 -9.90
CA GLU A 45 24.37 -36.15 -9.77
C GLU A 45 23.64 -36.71 -11.01
N LEU A 46 22.66 -36.00 -11.56
CA LEU A 46 21.98 -36.43 -12.80
C LEU A 46 22.89 -36.35 -14.02
N LEU A 47 23.69 -35.30 -14.12
CA LEU A 47 24.66 -35.14 -15.20
C LEU A 47 25.71 -36.24 -15.15
N ASP A 48 26.27 -36.52 -13.97
CA ASP A 48 27.25 -37.59 -13.78
C ASP A 48 26.63 -38.96 -14.04
N LYS A 49 25.46 -39.26 -13.47
CA LYS A 49 24.86 -40.58 -13.57
C LYS A 49 24.38 -40.93 -14.98
N VAL A 50 23.78 -39.97 -15.69
CA VAL A 50 23.20 -40.23 -17.02
C VAL A 50 24.21 -39.95 -18.13
N TRP A 51 25.10 -38.97 -17.98
CA TRP A 51 26.07 -38.57 -19.01
C TRP A 51 27.54 -38.86 -18.66
N ALA A 52 27.80 -39.78 -17.72
CA ALA A 52 29.15 -40.23 -17.33
C ALA A 52 30.11 -40.33 -18.53
N GLY A 53 31.21 -39.57 -18.49
CA GLY A 53 32.25 -39.57 -19.53
C GLY A 53 31.97 -38.69 -20.76
N THR A 54 30.91 -37.87 -20.76
CA THR A 54 30.59 -36.92 -21.83
C THR A 54 30.46 -35.49 -21.27
N LEU A 55 31.17 -34.51 -21.86
CA LEU A 55 30.97 -33.09 -21.53
C LEU A 55 29.64 -32.61 -22.12
N VAL A 56 28.68 -32.26 -21.25
CA VAL A 56 27.35 -31.78 -21.65
C VAL A 56 26.98 -30.56 -20.84
N GLU A 57 26.40 -29.55 -21.51
CA GLU A 57 25.87 -28.36 -20.85
C GLU A 57 24.59 -28.68 -20.05
N GLU A 58 24.41 -27.98 -18.93
CA GLU A 58 23.25 -28.10 -18.04
C GLU A 58 21.90 -27.80 -18.75
N SER A 59 21.96 -27.04 -19.84
CA SER A 59 20.83 -26.77 -20.73
C SER A 59 20.17 -28.05 -21.27
N ASN A 60 20.95 -29.11 -21.52
CA ASN A 60 20.45 -30.38 -22.03
C ASN A 60 19.62 -31.15 -20.99
N LEU A 61 20.04 -31.15 -19.72
CA LEU A 61 19.27 -31.72 -18.62
C LEU A 61 17.91 -31.01 -18.48
N THR A 62 17.90 -29.68 -18.64
CA THR A 62 16.67 -28.88 -18.58
C THR A 62 15.69 -29.26 -19.70
N VAL A 63 16.18 -29.57 -20.90
CA VAL A 63 15.36 -30.06 -22.03
C VAL A 63 14.75 -31.42 -21.74
N GLN A 64 15.51 -32.37 -21.18
CA GLN A 64 14.99 -33.70 -20.84
C GLN A 64 13.91 -33.62 -19.75
N ILE A 65 14.10 -32.78 -18.72
CA ILE A 65 13.11 -32.57 -17.66
C ILE A 65 11.83 -31.92 -18.20
N ALA A 66 11.95 -30.96 -19.12
CA ALA A 66 10.79 -30.35 -19.78
C ALA A 66 10.02 -31.38 -20.63
N GLY A 67 10.74 -32.24 -21.37
CA GLY A 67 10.15 -33.36 -22.12
C GLY A 67 9.40 -34.32 -21.21
N LEU A 68 10.01 -34.75 -20.10
CA LEU A 68 9.38 -35.65 -19.12
C LEU A 68 8.13 -35.05 -18.50
N ARG A 69 8.13 -33.76 -18.13
CA ARG A 69 6.93 -33.06 -17.61
C ARG A 69 5.80 -32.97 -18.63
N LYS A 70 6.13 -32.88 -19.93
CA LYS A 70 5.12 -32.85 -20.99
C LYS A 70 4.36 -34.17 -21.06
N VAL A 71 5.04 -35.29 -20.80
CA VAL A 71 4.44 -36.62 -20.95
C VAL A 71 3.88 -37.18 -19.63
N LEU A 72 4.53 -36.91 -18.49
CA LEU A 72 4.11 -37.38 -17.18
C LEU A 72 3.18 -36.40 -16.43
N GLY A 73 3.05 -35.18 -16.95
CA GLY A 73 2.32 -34.09 -16.30
C GLY A 73 3.25 -33.10 -15.58
N LYS A 74 2.85 -31.82 -15.55
CA LYS A 74 3.66 -30.71 -15.02
C LYS A 74 4.13 -30.91 -13.58
N GLY A 75 3.37 -31.68 -12.78
CA GLY A 75 3.66 -31.99 -11.38
C GLY A 75 4.42 -33.29 -11.13
N ALA A 76 4.86 -34.03 -12.16
CA ALA A 76 5.54 -35.32 -11.99
C ALA A 76 7.00 -35.17 -11.51
N ILE A 77 7.62 -34.03 -11.82
CA ILE A 77 9.00 -33.70 -11.43
C ILE A 77 9.00 -32.26 -10.91
N LYS A 78 9.37 -32.02 -9.66
CA LYS A 78 9.52 -30.68 -9.05
C LYS A 78 10.97 -30.20 -9.19
N THR A 79 11.18 -28.97 -9.66
CA THR A 79 12.52 -28.34 -9.67
C THR A 79 12.78 -27.76 -8.28
N VAL A 80 13.95 -28.02 -7.74
CA VAL A 80 14.47 -27.42 -6.50
C VAL A 80 15.58 -26.44 -6.91
N PRO A 81 15.31 -25.12 -6.95
CA PRO A 81 16.27 -24.12 -7.41
C PRO A 81 17.61 -24.22 -6.69
N GLY A 82 18.71 -24.14 -7.43
CA GLY A 82 20.08 -24.24 -6.90
C GLY A 82 20.53 -25.65 -6.50
N ILE A 83 19.65 -26.65 -6.49
CA ILE A 83 19.97 -28.02 -6.05
C ILE A 83 19.75 -29.03 -7.19
N GLY A 84 18.52 -29.21 -7.66
CA GLY A 84 18.20 -30.20 -8.69
C GLY A 84 16.72 -30.54 -8.82
N TYR A 85 16.36 -31.82 -8.87
CA TYR A 85 15.00 -32.28 -9.21
C TYR A 85 14.50 -33.38 -8.25
N LYS A 86 13.20 -33.39 -7.97
CA LYS A 86 12.52 -34.42 -7.16
C LYS A 86 11.38 -35.08 -7.95
N PHE A 87 11.29 -36.40 -7.92
CA PHE A 87 10.19 -37.16 -8.51
C PHE A 87 8.98 -37.17 -7.57
N THR A 88 7.80 -36.82 -8.07
CA THR A 88 6.61 -36.55 -7.23
C THR A 88 5.34 -37.25 -7.75
N LEU A 89 5.47 -38.17 -8.69
CA LEU A 89 4.35 -38.95 -9.21
C LEU A 89 4.01 -40.10 -8.22
N ALA A 90 3.12 -39.80 -7.27
CA ALA A 90 2.43 -40.68 -6.31
C ALA A 90 3.18 -41.96 -5.84
N ALA A 91 3.99 -41.82 -4.79
CA ALA A 91 4.24 -42.91 -3.85
C ALA A 91 3.35 -42.68 -2.61
N MET A 92 2.54 -43.66 -2.23
CA MET A 92 1.71 -43.60 -1.01
C MET A 92 2.58 -43.46 0.24
N PRO A 93 2.14 -42.71 1.27
CA PRO A 93 2.50 -42.98 2.65
C PRO A 93 1.66 -44.16 3.18
N ASP A 94 2.32 -45.12 3.84
CA ASP A 94 1.66 -46.20 4.58
C ASP A 94 0.71 -45.64 5.66
N ASP A 95 -0.50 -46.20 5.70
CA ASP A 95 -1.51 -45.97 6.72
C ASP A 95 -1.03 -46.44 8.10
N SER A 96 -0.88 -45.52 9.06
CA SER A 96 -1.31 -45.67 10.46
C SER A 96 -0.68 -44.64 11.41
N SER A 97 -1.06 -43.37 11.25
CA SER A 97 -1.18 -42.49 12.40
C SER A 97 -2.16 -41.39 12.04
N ALA A 98 -3.31 -41.43 12.70
CA ALA A 98 -4.33 -40.40 12.64
C ALA A 98 -3.70 -39.05 13.02
N GLU A 99 -3.26 -38.28 12.04
CA GLU A 99 -3.06 -36.85 12.18
C GLU A 99 -4.38 -36.20 11.80
N THR A 100 -5.08 -35.71 12.82
CA THR A 100 -6.01 -34.60 12.74
C THR A 100 -5.58 -33.65 11.62
N GLN A 101 -6.40 -33.53 10.57
CA GLN A 101 -6.36 -32.41 9.65
C GLN A 101 -6.25 -31.15 10.51
N LYS A 102 -5.07 -30.55 10.53
CA LYS A 102 -4.92 -29.22 11.08
C LYS A 102 -5.62 -28.33 10.06
N ASP A 103 -6.85 -27.94 10.36
CA ASP A 103 -7.60 -26.98 9.56
C ASP A 103 -6.65 -25.82 9.23
N ALA A 104 -6.36 -25.64 7.93
CA ALA A 104 -5.58 -24.50 7.49
C ALA A 104 -6.31 -23.23 7.96
N PRO A 105 -5.64 -22.26 8.60
CA PRO A 105 -6.29 -21.06 9.08
C PRO A 105 -7.03 -20.39 7.94
N ALA A 106 -8.31 -20.04 8.14
CA ALA A 106 -9.04 -19.25 7.16
C ALA A 106 -8.28 -17.94 6.93
N VAL A 107 -7.93 -17.65 5.67
CA VAL A 107 -7.26 -16.40 5.30
C VAL A 107 -8.19 -15.23 5.68
N PRO A 108 -7.76 -14.28 6.53
CA PRO A 108 -8.59 -13.16 6.93
C PRO A 108 -9.13 -12.35 5.74
N SER A 109 -10.28 -11.71 5.91
CA SER A 109 -10.86 -10.77 4.93
C SER A 109 -10.03 -9.49 4.77
N ILE A 110 -9.19 -9.20 5.76
CA ILE A 110 -8.20 -8.13 5.78
C ILE A 110 -6.91 -8.68 5.14
N PRO A 111 -6.19 -7.90 4.32
CA PRO A 111 -4.94 -8.35 3.72
C PRO A 111 -4.00 -8.90 4.79
N SER A 112 -3.40 -10.08 4.61
CA SER A 112 -2.55 -10.70 5.63
C SER A 112 -1.12 -10.87 5.11
N LEU A 113 -0.14 -10.53 5.95
CA LEU A 113 1.28 -10.44 5.63
C LEU A 113 2.09 -11.36 6.55
N ALA A 114 2.96 -12.17 6.00
CA ALA A 114 4.05 -12.80 6.76
C ALA A 114 5.38 -12.14 6.42
N VAL A 115 6.22 -11.92 7.43
CA VAL A 115 7.63 -11.55 7.23
C VAL A 115 8.47 -12.82 7.38
N LEU A 116 9.10 -13.25 6.30
CA LEU A 116 10.00 -14.40 6.34
C LEU A 116 11.37 -14.02 6.93
N PRO A 117 12.10 -14.98 7.53
CA PRO A 117 13.49 -14.76 7.91
C PRO A 117 14.31 -14.31 6.69
N PHE A 118 15.02 -13.19 6.82
CA PHE A 118 15.84 -12.67 5.72
C PHE A 118 17.09 -13.53 5.51
N ALA A 119 17.49 -13.68 4.25
CA ALA A 119 18.71 -14.39 3.89
C ALA A 119 19.93 -13.61 4.39
N ASN A 120 20.80 -14.27 5.17
CA ASN A 120 22.06 -13.69 5.61
C ASN A 120 23.14 -13.92 4.53
N LEU A 121 23.46 -12.89 3.76
CA LEU A 121 24.50 -12.92 2.71
C LEU A 121 25.88 -12.48 3.22
N THR A 122 26.03 -12.41 4.55
CA THR A 122 27.21 -11.87 5.24
C THR A 122 28.31 -12.91 5.48
N GLY A 123 28.07 -14.18 5.18
CA GLY A 123 29.08 -15.24 5.19
C GLY A 123 29.51 -15.80 6.56
N ALA A 124 29.03 -15.25 7.69
CA ALA A 124 29.29 -15.76 9.04
C ALA A 124 28.01 -15.84 9.90
N ASP A 125 27.82 -16.98 10.57
CA ASP A 125 26.69 -17.26 11.49
C ASP A 125 26.68 -16.34 12.73
N GLU A 126 27.81 -15.71 13.08
CA GLU A 126 27.94 -14.78 14.21
C GLU A 126 27.02 -13.55 14.10
N ASN A 127 26.54 -13.22 12.90
CA ASN A 127 25.62 -12.09 12.67
C ASN A 127 24.14 -12.52 12.60
N ALA A 128 23.81 -13.81 12.79
CA ALA A 128 22.45 -14.31 12.68
C ALA A 128 21.48 -13.65 13.69
N TYR A 129 21.96 -13.39 14.91
CA TYR A 129 21.18 -12.70 15.95
C TYR A 129 20.83 -11.26 15.56
N MET A 130 21.73 -10.55 14.87
CA MET A 130 21.50 -9.18 14.39
C MET A 130 20.47 -9.15 13.26
N VAL A 131 20.57 -10.08 12.30
CA VAL A 131 19.57 -10.24 11.23
C VAL A 131 18.18 -10.54 11.83
N ASP A 132 18.13 -11.39 12.85
CA ASP A 132 16.88 -11.75 13.53
C ASP A 132 16.28 -10.59 14.31
N GLY A 133 17.11 -9.77 14.95
CA GLY A 133 16.70 -8.53 15.61
C GLY A 133 16.04 -7.56 14.64
N ILE A 134 16.69 -7.31 13.49
CA ILE A 134 16.16 -6.44 12.43
C ILE A 134 14.81 -6.95 11.91
N VAL A 135 14.70 -8.25 11.63
CA VAL A 135 13.46 -8.85 11.12
C VAL A 135 12.33 -8.79 12.17
N ASN A 136 12.65 -8.99 13.46
CA ASN A 136 11.69 -8.85 14.55
C ASN A 136 11.13 -7.43 14.68
N GLU A 137 11.99 -6.42 14.60
CA GLU A 137 11.58 -5.01 14.66
C GLU A 137 10.73 -4.62 13.45
N ILE A 138 11.14 -5.01 12.24
CA ILE A 138 10.35 -4.82 11.01
C ILE A 138 8.96 -5.48 11.16
N THR A 139 8.91 -6.71 11.67
CA THR A 139 7.65 -7.42 11.90
C THR A 139 6.77 -6.69 12.92
N SER A 140 7.37 -6.21 14.00
CA SER A 140 6.66 -5.49 15.09
C SER A 140 6.12 -4.14 14.61
N ALA A 141 6.87 -3.43 13.79
CA ALA A 141 6.45 -2.18 13.16
C ALA A 141 5.34 -2.39 12.13
N LEU A 142 5.44 -3.41 11.29
CA LEU A 142 4.39 -3.77 10.34
C LEU A 142 3.12 -4.27 11.05
N ALA A 143 3.24 -4.99 12.16
CA ALA A 143 2.10 -5.45 12.95
C ALA A 143 1.30 -4.31 13.60
N ARG A 144 1.87 -3.10 13.68
CA ARG A 144 1.17 -1.89 14.14
C ARG A 144 0.29 -1.26 13.03
N VAL A 145 0.36 -1.75 11.79
CA VAL A 145 -0.40 -1.25 10.64
C VAL A 145 -1.74 -2.00 10.51
N SER A 146 -2.86 -1.30 10.70
CA SER A 146 -4.21 -1.90 10.74
C SER A 146 -4.79 -2.27 9.37
N SER A 147 -4.17 -1.80 8.28
CA SER A 147 -4.61 -2.11 6.92
C SER A 147 -4.23 -3.53 6.47
N PHE A 148 -3.42 -4.27 7.26
CA PHE A 148 -3.13 -5.68 7.04
C PHE A 148 -2.77 -6.46 8.32
N PHE A 149 -3.18 -7.72 8.41
CA PHE A 149 -2.86 -8.62 9.52
C PHE A 149 -1.46 -9.20 9.37
N VAL A 150 -0.53 -8.86 10.25
CA VAL A 150 0.84 -9.40 10.24
C VAL A 150 0.95 -10.63 11.13
N ILE A 151 1.51 -11.71 10.59
CA ILE A 151 1.81 -12.92 11.36
C ILE A 151 3.13 -12.77 12.11
N SER A 152 3.10 -13.17 13.39
CA SER A 152 4.26 -13.16 14.28
C SER A 152 5.46 -13.88 13.66
N ASN A 153 6.65 -13.31 13.86
CA ASN A 153 7.93 -13.87 13.42
C ASN A 153 8.19 -15.28 14.00
N THR A 154 7.58 -15.63 15.14
CA THR A 154 7.68 -16.98 15.72
C THR A 154 7.07 -18.05 14.80
N SER A 155 6.02 -17.71 14.06
CA SER A 155 5.34 -18.62 13.14
C SER A 155 6.06 -18.78 11.80
N THR A 156 6.92 -17.82 11.42
CA THR A 156 7.70 -17.85 10.18
C THR A 156 9.12 -18.40 10.38
N PHE A 157 9.58 -18.51 11.63
CA PHE A 157 10.91 -19.02 11.99
C PHE A 157 11.21 -20.43 11.45
N THR A 158 10.17 -21.27 11.30
CA THR A 158 10.27 -22.64 10.76
C THR A 158 10.74 -22.68 9.30
N TYR A 159 10.66 -21.57 8.58
CA TYR A 159 11.09 -21.38 7.19
C TYR A 159 12.54 -20.88 7.06
N ARG A 160 13.23 -20.62 8.17
CA ARG A 160 14.64 -20.18 8.20
C ARG A 160 15.54 -21.14 7.43
N GLY A 161 16.35 -20.60 6.52
CA GLY A 161 17.38 -21.35 5.79
C GLY A 161 16.82 -22.42 4.83
N LYS A 162 15.51 -22.45 4.61
CA LYS A 162 14.84 -23.38 3.71
C LYS A 162 14.45 -22.66 2.42
N ALA A 163 14.60 -23.35 1.30
CA ALA A 163 13.94 -22.92 0.07
C ALA A 163 12.44 -23.21 0.22
N VAL A 164 11.62 -22.15 0.27
CA VAL A 164 10.18 -22.24 0.52
C VAL A 164 9.37 -21.80 -0.69
N ASP A 165 8.30 -22.52 -0.97
CA ASP A 165 7.30 -22.11 -1.95
C ASP A 165 6.39 -21.06 -1.29
N LEU A 166 6.41 -19.83 -1.79
CA LEU A 166 5.60 -18.74 -1.22
C LEU A 166 4.09 -19.06 -1.25
N ALA A 167 3.63 -19.88 -2.20
CA ALA A 167 2.24 -20.33 -2.24
C ALA A 167 1.92 -21.35 -1.15
N GLU A 168 2.91 -22.13 -0.70
CA GLU A 168 2.81 -23.05 0.42
C GLU A 168 2.82 -22.28 1.75
N VAL A 169 3.76 -21.34 1.91
CA VAL A 169 3.81 -20.41 3.06
C VAL A 169 2.48 -19.67 3.23
N GLY A 170 1.89 -19.18 2.13
CA GLY A 170 0.60 -18.52 2.15
C GLY A 170 -0.55 -19.42 2.63
N ARG A 171 -0.51 -20.73 2.33
CA ARG A 171 -1.51 -21.70 2.80
C ARG A 171 -1.28 -22.10 4.24
N ASP A 172 -0.05 -22.44 4.61
CA ASP A 172 0.33 -22.91 5.94
C ASP A 172 0.04 -21.85 7.01
N LEU A 173 0.35 -20.60 6.68
CA LEU A 173 0.21 -19.46 7.59
C LEU A 173 -1.13 -18.72 7.41
N GLY A 174 -1.90 -19.00 6.36
CA GLY A 174 -3.14 -18.25 6.08
C GLY A 174 -2.87 -16.79 5.67
N VAL A 175 -1.74 -16.53 4.99
CA VAL A 175 -1.34 -15.18 4.55
C VAL A 175 -1.46 -14.98 3.05
N ARG A 176 -1.84 -13.77 2.65
CA ARG A 176 -1.97 -13.41 1.23
C ARG A 176 -0.69 -12.83 0.65
N TYR A 177 0.09 -12.14 1.46
CA TYR A 177 1.32 -11.49 1.07
C TYR A 177 2.48 -11.98 1.94
N VAL A 178 3.66 -11.96 1.35
CA VAL A 178 4.90 -12.33 2.02
C VAL A 178 5.93 -11.24 1.77
N LEU A 179 6.53 -10.74 2.85
CA LEU A 179 7.74 -9.93 2.81
C LEU A 179 8.94 -10.86 2.96
N GLU A 180 9.82 -10.85 1.98
CA GLU A 180 11.10 -11.54 2.04
C GLU A 180 12.24 -10.57 1.75
N GLY A 181 13.46 -10.95 2.11
CA GLY A 181 14.58 -10.04 2.02
C GLY A 181 15.93 -10.71 2.24
N SER A 182 16.98 -9.93 2.12
CA SER A 182 18.35 -10.34 2.42
C SER A 182 19.13 -9.22 3.07
N ILE A 183 20.06 -9.59 3.93
CA ILE A 183 20.97 -8.66 4.61
C ILE A 183 22.40 -9.04 4.26
N GLN A 184 23.18 -8.05 3.85
CA GLN A 184 24.60 -8.17 3.59
C GLN A 184 25.36 -7.10 4.39
N LYS A 185 26.37 -7.52 5.17
CA LYS A 185 27.31 -6.59 5.82
C LYS A 185 28.70 -6.71 5.21
N ALA A 186 29.37 -5.57 5.02
CA ALA A 186 30.76 -5.48 4.62
C ALA A 186 31.46 -4.40 5.44
N GLY A 187 32.23 -4.80 6.46
CA GLY A 187 32.78 -3.88 7.44
C GLY A 187 31.67 -3.17 8.23
N ASN A 188 31.68 -1.83 8.23
CA ASN A 188 30.63 -1.01 8.87
C ASN A 188 29.40 -0.78 7.97
N ARG A 189 29.41 -1.21 6.69
CA ARG A 189 28.27 -1.00 5.79
C ARG A 189 27.31 -2.18 5.84
N LEU A 190 26.03 -1.87 6.03
CA LEU A 190 24.93 -2.82 6.00
C LEU A 190 24.02 -2.50 4.80
N ARG A 191 23.61 -3.54 4.09
CA ARG A 191 22.68 -3.46 2.98
C ARG A 191 21.52 -4.41 3.23
N ILE A 192 20.31 -3.89 3.15
CA ILE A 192 19.07 -4.64 3.28
C ILE A 192 18.34 -4.57 1.95
N PHE A 193 17.98 -5.72 1.40
CA PHE A 193 17.06 -5.82 0.27
C PHE A 193 15.75 -6.39 0.78
N THR A 194 14.63 -5.80 0.37
CA THR A 194 13.29 -6.26 0.75
C THR A 194 12.40 -6.34 -0.48
N GLN A 195 11.53 -7.34 -0.53
CA GLN A 195 10.49 -7.45 -1.55
C GLN A 195 9.18 -7.99 -0.97
N LEU A 196 8.08 -7.40 -1.43
CA LEU A 196 6.71 -7.80 -1.12
C LEU A 196 6.13 -8.59 -2.28
N VAL A 197 5.63 -9.78 -1.99
CA VAL A 197 5.13 -10.73 -2.99
C VAL A 197 3.73 -11.20 -2.62
N GLU A 198 2.87 -11.39 -3.63
CA GLU A 198 1.62 -12.11 -3.46
C GLU A 198 1.88 -13.63 -3.40
N ALA A 199 1.56 -14.26 -2.28
CA ALA A 199 1.86 -15.66 -2.00
C ALA A 199 1.31 -16.62 -3.07
N LYS A 200 0.04 -16.45 -3.45
CA LYS A 200 -0.68 -17.38 -4.36
C LYS A 200 -0.12 -17.41 -5.78
N THR A 201 0.32 -16.27 -6.30
CA THR A 201 0.73 -16.09 -7.71
C THR A 201 2.23 -15.88 -7.86
N SER A 202 2.95 -15.69 -6.74
CA SER A 202 4.36 -15.26 -6.71
C SER A 202 4.60 -13.93 -7.45
N ARG A 203 3.57 -13.09 -7.59
CA ARG A 203 3.70 -11.79 -8.24
C ARG A 203 4.36 -10.79 -7.29
N MET A 204 5.50 -10.24 -7.71
CA MET A 204 6.17 -9.15 -7.00
C MET A 204 5.33 -7.86 -7.05
N ILE A 205 5.09 -7.27 -5.90
CA ILE A 205 4.27 -6.05 -5.73
C ILE A 205 5.18 -4.82 -5.54
N TRP A 206 6.27 -5.00 -4.80
CA TRP A 206 7.25 -3.96 -4.51
C TRP A 206 8.58 -4.59 -4.11
N HIS A 207 9.67 -3.88 -4.34
CA HIS A 207 10.98 -4.19 -3.79
C HIS A 207 11.73 -2.89 -3.57
N ASP A 208 12.69 -2.90 -2.65
CA ASP A 208 13.58 -1.78 -2.40
C ASP A 208 14.87 -2.23 -1.71
N ARG A 209 15.83 -1.30 -1.64
CA ARG A 209 17.14 -1.51 -1.08
C ARG A 209 17.55 -0.35 -0.18
N PHE A 210 18.01 -0.70 1.01
CA PHE A 210 18.48 0.22 2.02
C PHE A 210 19.96 -0.01 2.25
N ASP A 211 20.75 1.06 2.23
CA ASP A 211 22.18 1.05 2.55
C ASP A 211 22.38 1.93 3.79
N GLY A 212 23.11 1.44 4.80
CA GLY A 212 23.37 2.19 6.03
C GLY A 212 24.60 1.70 6.79
N SER A 213 24.82 2.26 7.97
CA SER A 213 25.91 1.91 8.88
C SER A 213 25.46 0.86 9.90
N SER A 214 26.37 0.00 10.37
CA SER A 214 26.08 -0.89 11.49
C SER A 214 26.08 -0.19 12.85
N GLU A 215 26.58 1.04 12.92
CA GLU A 215 26.52 1.91 14.11
C GLU A 215 25.13 2.56 14.26
N ASP A 216 24.45 2.83 13.14
CA ASP A 216 23.10 3.45 13.08
C ASP A 216 22.02 2.40 12.79
N ILE A 217 22.23 1.18 13.29
CA ILE A 217 21.43 0.03 12.89
C ILE A 217 19.96 0.14 13.31
N PHE A 218 19.66 0.88 14.38
CA PHE A 218 18.30 1.13 14.85
C PHE A 218 17.56 2.11 13.92
N ASP A 219 18.20 3.20 13.51
CA ASP A 219 17.63 4.15 12.56
C ASP A 219 17.39 3.51 11.17
N LEU A 220 18.30 2.63 10.75
CA LEU A 220 18.15 1.86 9.52
C LEU A 220 16.98 0.86 9.61
N GLN A 221 16.78 0.22 10.76
CA GLN A 221 15.64 -0.68 11.00
C GLN A 221 14.31 0.07 10.92
N ASP A 222 14.20 1.20 11.60
CA ASP A 222 13.01 2.06 11.59
C ASP A 222 12.71 2.51 10.15
N THR A 223 13.72 2.98 9.42
CA THR A 223 13.60 3.39 8.01
C THR A 223 13.07 2.25 7.13
N VAL A 224 13.59 1.03 7.29
CA VAL A 224 13.15 -0.13 6.50
C VAL A 224 11.70 -0.48 6.84
N ALA A 225 11.36 -0.53 8.13
CA ALA A 225 10.02 -0.86 8.57
C ALA A 225 8.97 0.16 8.10
N GLU A 226 9.29 1.44 8.21
CA GLU A 226 8.45 2.55 7.75
C GLU A 226 8.32 2.55 6.23
N SER A 227 9.40 2.36 5.48
CA SER A 227 9.36 2.29 4.02
C SER A 227 8.57 1.08 3.52
N VAL A 228 8.68 -0.06 4.20
CA VAL A 228 7.88 -1.25 3.88
C VAL A 228 6.41 -0.99 4.18
N ALA A 229 6.07 -0.40 5.33
CA ALA A 229 4.69 -0.01 5.65
C ALA A 229 4.09 0.98 4.63
N ALA A 230 4.85 2.02 4.28
CA ALA A 230 4.45 3.06 3.33
C ALA A 230 4.35 2.56 1.89
N ALA A 231 5.14 1.55 1.50
CA ALA A 231 5.05 0.93 0.18
C ALA A 231 3.89 -0.06 0.09
N ILE A 232 3.60 -0.75 1.19
CA ILE A 232 2.50 -1.71 1.28
C ILE A 232 1.17 -0.95 1.21
N GLU A 233 0.93 0.09 2.00
CA GLU A 233 -0.43 0.65 2.14
C GLU A 233 -1.09 1.13 0.81
N PRO A 234 -0.49 2.00 -0.02
CA PRO A 234 -1.12 2.42 -1.28
C PRO A 234 -1.23 1.25 -2.26
N LYS A 235 -0.19 0.43 -2.41
CA LYS A 235 -0.23 -0.68 -3.39
C LYS A 235 -1.16 -1.81 -2.97
N LEU A 236 -1.30 -2.05 -1.67
CA LEU A 236 -2.22 -3.02 -1.08
C LEU A 236 -3.65 -2.50 -1.15
N ILE A 237 -3.89 -1.22 -0.81
CA ILE A 237 -5.18 -0.57 -1.03
C ILE A 237 -5.56 -0.66 -2.51
N TRP A 238 -4.64 -0.49 -3.47
CA TRP A 238 -4.96 -0.57 -4.90
C TRP A 238 -5.09 -2.03 -5.40
N ALA A 239 -4.35 -2.98 -4.81
CA ALA A 239 -4.43 -4.41 -5.12
C ALA A 239 -5.62 -5.13 -4.44
N GLU A 240 -6.14 -4.56 -3.35
CA GLU A 240 -7.33 -5.00 -2.59
C GLU A 240 -8.56 -4.20 -3.02
N ALA A 241 -8.43 -2.95 -3.46
CA ALA A 241 -9.46 -2.28 -4.27
C ALA A 241 -9.62 -2.92 -5.66
N ALA A 242 -8.80 -3.90 -6.03
CA ALA A 242 -9.07 -4.80 -7.14
C ALA A 242 -9.69 -6.15 -6.71
N ARG A 243 -9.76 -6.46 -5.40
CA ARG A 243 -10.01 -7.82 -4.89
C ARG A 243 -10.88 -7.97 -3.63
N ALA A 244 -11.22 -6.90 -2.93
CA ALA A 244 -12.06 -6.93 -1.73
C ALA A 244 -13.48 -7.39 -2.14
N GLN A 245 -13.68 -8.70 -2.08
CA GLN A 245 -14.96 -9.38 -2.13
C GLN A 245 -15.68 -9.30 -0.78
N ALA A 246 -15.71 -8.14 -0.15
CA ALA A 246 -16.95 -7.67 0.45
C ALA A 246 -17.49 -6.71 -0.59
N LYS A 247 -18.28 -7.21 -1.54
CA LYS A 247 -18.84 -6.41 -2.63
C LYS A 247 -19.40 -5.10 -2.03
N PRO A 248 -18.74 -3.94 -2.22
CA PRO A 248 -19.28 -2.66 -1.74
C PRO A 248 -20.57 -2.30 -2.48
N THR A 249 -20.74 -2.96 -3.63
CA THR A 249 -21.88 -2.94 -4.53
C THR A 249 -22.08 -4.34 -5.10
N ASP A 250 -23.32 -4.80 -5.21
CA ASP A 250 -23.64 -6.04 -5.93
C ASP A 250 -23.39 -5.93 -7.44
N ASN A 251 -23.11 -4.72 -7.94
CA ASN A 251 -22.92 -4.40 -9.34
C ASN A 251 -21.42 -4.23 -9.71
N LEU A 252 -20.83 -5.28 -10.27
CA LEU A 252 -19.41 -5.30 -10.68
C LEU A 252 -19.03 -4.20 -11.71
N LYS A 253 -19.99 -3.70 -12.50
CA LYS A 253 -19.73 -2.59 -13.44
C LYS A 253 -19.66 -1.24 -12.71
N ALA A 254 -20.52 -1.03 -11.70
CA ALA A 254 -20.44 0.16 -10.86
C ALA A 254 -19.10 0.20 -10.10
N TYR A 255 -18.67 -0.96 -9.60
CA TYR A 255 -17.37 -1.14 -8.98
C TYR A 255 -16.21 -0.76 -9.90
N ASP A 256 -16.12 -1.34 -11.11
CA ASP A 256 -15.06 -1.06 -12.08
C ASP A 256 -14.99 0.42 -12.46
N LEU A 257 -16.14 1.07 -12.68
CA LEU A 257 -16.21 2.50 -12.96
C LEU A 257 -15.67 3.35 -11.79
N CYS A 258 -16.03 2.99 -10.56
CA CYS A 258 -15.56 3.68 -9.36
C CYS A 258 -14.05 3.50 -9.17
N MET A 259 -13.51 2.30 -9.43
CA MET A 259 -12.06 2.04 -9.35
C MET A 259 -11.27 2.81 -10.41
N LYS A 260 -11.83 2.98 -11.61
CA LYS A 260 -11.23 3.84 -12.65
C LYS A 260 -11.28 5.32 -12.28
N ALA A 261 -12.32 5.75 -11.57
CA ALA A 261 -12.48 7.15 -11.14
C ALA A 261 -11.54 7.56 -10.01
N ALA A 262 -11.32 6.67 -9.03
CA ALA A 262 -10.54 6.96 -7.83
C ALA A 262 -9.16 7.63 -8.09
N PRO A 263 -8.27 7.12 -8.96
CA PRO A 263 -6.98 7.76 -9.21
C PRO A 263 -7.10 9.15 -9.85
N LEU A 264 -8.15 9.41 -10.63
CA LEU A 264 -8.43 10.71 -11.25
C LEU A 264 -8.89 11.74 -10.22
N VAL A 265 -9.63 11.29 -9.20
CA VAL A 265 -10.13 12.12 -8.11
C VAL A 265 -9.05 12.40 -7.05
N TYR A 266 -8.19 11.41 -6.78
CA TYR A 266 -7.10 11.56 -5.79
C TYR A 266 -5.96 12.44 -6.29
N ARG A 267 -5.68 12.42 -7.59
CA ARG A 267 -4.66 13.27 -8.20
C ARG A 267 -5.32 14.57 -8.68
N GLN A 268 -5.43 15.54 -7.79
CA GLN A 268 -5.98 16.87 -8.08
C GLN A 268 -4.95 17.76 -8.79
N ASN A 269 -4.49 17.33 -9.96
CA ASN A 269 -3.49 18.04 -10.76
C ASN A 269 -4.09 18.79 -11.96
N ALA A 270 -5.29 18.39 -12.41
CA ALA A 270 -5.98 19.00 -13.55
C ALA A 270 -7.50 18.91 -13.37
N LEU A 271 -8.22 19.96 -13.80
CA LEU A 271 -9.68 20.01 -13.71
C LEU A 271 -10.32 18.92 -14.59
N GLU A 272 -9.75 18.69 -15.77
CA GLU A 272 -10.24 17.71 -16.75
C GLU A 272 -10.23 16.29 -16.17
N ASN A 273 -9.15 15.92 -15.45
CA ASN A 273 -9.07 14.62 -14.77
C ASN A 273 -10.16 14.47 -13.72
N LEU A 274 -10.41 15.53 -12.92
CA LEU A 274 -11.46 15.52 -11.91
C LEU A 274 -12.85 15.33 -12.56
N GLU A 275 -13.12 16.05 -13.65
CA GLU A 275 -14.39 15.98 -14.39
C GLU A 275 -14.62 14.61 -15.04
N ASP A 276 -13.56 13.98 -15.57
CA ASP A 276 -13.58 12.60 -16.06
C ASP A 276 -13.89 11.61 -14.94
N GLY A 277 -13.22 11.75 -13.78
CA GLY A 277 -13.48 10.94 -12.59
C GLY A 277 -14.93 11.06 -12.11
N LEU A 278 -15.45 12.29 -12.01
CA LEU A 278 -16.85 12.54 -11.66
C LEU A 278 -17.84 11.96 -12.68
N THR A 279 -17.49 11.97 -13.97
CA THR A 279 -18.30 11.35 -15.02
C THR A 279 -18.39 9.83 -14.83
N LEU A 280 -17.28 9.18 -14.49
CA LEU A 280 -17.27 7.75 -14.16
C LEU A 280 -18.06 7.45 -12.88
N LEU A 281 -17.94 8.26 -11.84
CA LEU A 281 -18.70 8.09 -10.58
C LEU A 281 -20.20 8.26 -10.80
N ARG A 282 -20.63 9.25 -11.59
CA ARG A 282 -22.05 9.41 -11.97
C ARG A 282 -22.58 8.18 -12.71
N LYS A 283 -21.81 7.62 -13.64
CA LYS A 283 -22.17 6.36 -14.31
C LYS A 283 -22.24 5.19 -13.33
N ALA A 284 -21.36 5.13 -12.34
CA ALA A 284 -21.43 4.12 -11.29
C ALA A 284 -22.72 4.23 -10.47
N LEU A 285 -23.14 5.45 -10.10
CA LEU A 285 -24.37 5.67 -9.35
C LEU A 285 -25.66 5.43 -10.15
N VAL A 286 -25.63 5.55 -11.49
CA VAL A 286 -26.74 5.09 -12.33
C VAL A 286 -26.93 3.57 -12.25
N LEU A 287 -25.82 2.83 -12.11
CA LEU A 287 -25.81 1.37 -12.05
C LEU A 287 -26.07 0.84 -10.64
N ASP A 288 -25.62 1.55 -9.62
CA ASP A 288 -25.92 1.30 -8.21
C ASP A 288 -26.08 2.62 -7.44
N PRO A 289 -27.32 3.10 -7.28
CA PRO A 289 -27.62 4.32 -6.55
C PRO A 289 -27.23 4.29 -5.06
N ASN A 290 -27.00 3.12 -4.48
CA ASN A 290 -26.67 2.95 -3.07
C ASN A 290 -25.17 2.78 -2.82
N TYR A 291 -24.33 2.89 -3.86
CA TYR A 291 -22.90 2.68 -3.72
C TYR A 291 -22.22 3.80 -2.92
N THR A 292 -22.06 3.57 -1.61
CA THR A 292 -21.61 4.55 -0.61
C THR A 292 -20.22 5.11 -0.90
N TYR A 293 -19.26 4.27 -1.27
CA TYR A 293 -17.90 4.72 -1.60
C TYR A 293 -17.88 5.63 -2.85
N ALA A 294 -18.72 5.37 -3.86
CA ALA A 294 -18.82 6.24 -5.02
C ALA A 294 -19.40 7.62 -4.65
N LYS A 295 -20.42 7.68 -3.78
CA LYS A 295 -20.95 8.94 -3.23
C LYS A 295 -19.88 9.70 -2.44
N ALA A 296 -19.12 8.98 -1.61
CA ALA A 296 -18.06 9.57 -0.81
C ALA A 296 -16.91 10.13 -1.68
N LEU A 297 -16.52 9.45 -2.76
CA LEU A 297 -15.55 9.96 -3.73
C LEU A 297 -16.05 11.21 -4.46
N ILE A 298 -17.35 11.32 -4.75
CA ILE A 298 -17.93 12.57 -5.29
C ILE A 298 -17.76 13.69 -4.26
N CYS A 299 -18.08 13.45 -2.98
CA CYS A 299 -17.88 14.45 -1.93
C CYS A 299 -16.41 14.88 -1.83
N TYR A 300 -15.48 13.93 -1.85
CA TYR A 300 -14.04 14.21 -1.85
C TYR A 300 -13.60 15.06 -3.07
N ALA A 301 -14.08 14.71 -4.27
CA ALA A 301 -13.82 15.45 -5.50
C ALA A 301 -14.33 16.90 -5.41
N HIS A 302 -15.51 17.11 -4.84
CA HIS A 302 -16.09 18.44 -4.64
C HIS A 302 -15.27 19.29 -3.64
N THR A 303 -14.83 18.72 -2.51
CA THR A 303 -13.88 19.39 -1.59
C THR A 303 -12.63 19.82 -2.35
N GLY A 304 -12.07 18.90 -3.14
CA GLY A 304 -10.89 19.14 -3.98
C GLY A 304 -11.04 20.28 -4.95
N ALA A 305 -12.13 20.28 -5.72
CA ALA A 305 -12.42 21.30 -6.72
C ALA A 305 -12.48 22.70 -6.09
N PHE A 306 -13.13 22.83 -4.92
CA PHE A 306 -13.16 24.10 -4.20
C PHE A 306 -11.80 24.48 -3.63
N ALA A 307 -11.07 23.53 -3.06
CA ALA A 307 -9.77 23.77 -2.45
C ALA A 307 -8.72 24.19 -3.49
N ALA A 308 -8.75 23.59 -4.69
CA ALA A 308 -7.94 23.94 -5.86
C ALA A 308 -8.45 25.18 -6.63
N ARG A 309 -9.59 25.76 -6.22
CA ARG A 309 -10.24 26.95 -6.82
C ARG A 309 -10.71 26.74 -8.26
N TRP A 310 -11.07 25.52 -8.61
CA TRP A 310 -11.69 25.23 -9.91
C TRP A 310 -13.17 25.55 -9.94
N TRP A 311 -13.86 25.40 -8.80
CA TRP A 311 -15.30 25.65 -8.69
C TRP A 311 -15.62 26.70 -7.63
N PRO A 312 -16.68 27.50 -7.85
CA PRO A 312 -17.24 28.36 -6.81
C PRO A 312 -17.84 27.52 -5.69
N PHE A 313 -18.01 28.16 -4.53
CA PHE A 313 -18.47 27.48 -3.31
C PHE A 313 -19.82 26.78 -3.50
N GLU A 314 -20.78 27.44 -4.15
CA GLU A 314 -22.15 26.93 -4.33
C GLU A 314 -22.17 25.66 -5.20
N GLN A 315 -21.35 25.62 -6.25
CA GLN A 315 -21.20 24.43 -7.09
C GLN A 315 -20.54 23.30 -6.31
N ALA A 316 -19.47 23.59 -5.57
CA ALA A 316 -18.78 22.59 -4.77
C ALA A 316 -19.67 22.05 -3.64
N GLN A 317 -20.50 22.89 -3.01
CA GLN A 317 -21.39 22.52 -1.90
C GLN A 317 -22.56 21.62 -2.32
N ALA A 318 -22.89 21.56 -3.61
CA ALA A 318 -24.05 20.85 -4.14
C ALA A 318 -24.11 19.33 -3.81
N ALA A 319 -23.01 18.71 -3.40
CA ALA A 319 -22.96 17.29 -2.99
C ALA A 319 -23.38 17.04 -1.52
N LEU A 320 -23.82 18.05 -0.76
CA LEU A 320 -24.27 17.85 0.64
C LEU A 320 -25.37 16.79 0.81
N PRO A 321 -26.40 16.70 -0.03
CA PRO A 321 -27.40 15.63 0.09
C PRO A 321 -26.76 14.23 0.02
N LEU A 322 -25.81 14.01 -0.89
CA LEU A 322 -25.11 12.73 -1.03
C LEU A 322 -24.28 12.38 0.21
N ALA A 323 -23.66 13.36 0.86
CA ALA A 323 -22.89 13.15 2.07
C ALA A 323 -23.78 12.65 3.23
N HIS A 324 -24.98 13.25 3.39
CA HIS A 324 -25.94 12.84 4.41
C HIS A 324 -26.50 11.44 4.12
N GLU A 325 -26.82 11.12 2.86
CA GLU A 325 -27.24 9.77 2.48
C GLU A 325 -26.22 8.69 2.86
N VAL A 326 -24.91 8.98 2.76
CA VAL A 326 -23.86 8.04 3.18
C VAL A 326 -23.86 7.87 4.71
N LEU A 327 -24.01 8.94 5.48
CA LEU A 327 -24.10 8.85 6.94
C LEU A 327 -25.33 8.06 7.39
N ASP A 328 -26.46 8.23 6.71
CA ASP A 328 -27.72 7.54 7.02
C ASP A 328 -27.73 6.06 6.59
N SER A 329 -26.81 5.65 5.70
CA SER A 329 -26.76 4.29 5.14
C SER A 329 -26.24 3.20 6.10
N ASN A 330 -25.90 3.55 7.35
CA ASN A 330 -25.21 2.68 8.31
C ASN A 330 -23.88 2.10 7.79
N SER A 331 -23.26 2.72 6.79
CA SER A 331 -21.99 2.27 6.24
C SER A 331 -20.88 2.30 7.31
N ASP A 332 -20.13 1.19 7.41
CA ASP A 332 -18.89 1.08 8.18
C ASP A 332 -17.64 1.15 7.28
N ASP A 333 -17.77 1.63 6.04
CA ASP A 333 -16.60 1.92 5.19
C ASP A 333 -15.84 3.14 5.78
N PRO A 334 -14.61 2.94 6.29
CA PRO A 334 -13.86 4.01 6.95
C PRO A 334 -13.50 5.14 6.00
N LEU A 335 -13.21 4.85 4.72
CA LEU A 335 -12.87 5.89 3.74
C LEU A 335 -14.12 6.65 3.31
N ALA A 336 -15.25 5.96 3.17
CA ALA A 336 -16.52 6.63 2.89
C ALA A 336 -16.87 7.62 4.01
N LEU A 337 -16.85 7.16 5.27
CA LEU A 337 -17.09 8.00 6.45
C LEU A 337 -16.08 9.15 6.57
N CYS A 338 -14.81 8.90 6.26
CA CYS A 338 -13.76 9.91 6.27
C CYS A 338 -14.04 11.05 5.29
N TYR A 339 -14.32 10.71 4.02
CA TYR A 339 -14.52 11.70 2.97
C TYR A 339 -15.81 12.50 3.17
N VAL A 340 -16.91 11.85 3.54
CA VAL A 340 -18.17 12.58 3.81
C VAL A 340 -18.09 13.39 5.10
N GLY A 341 -17.40 12.87 6.12
CA GLY A 341 -17.18 13.61 7.37
C GLY A 341 -16.38 14.89 7.15
N HIS A 342 -15.28 14.82 6.40
CA HIS A 342 -14.53 16.02 6.02
C HIS A 342 -15.34 16.97 5.15
N TYR A 343 -16.07 16.45 4.16
CA TYR A 343 -16.90 17.27 3.28
C TYR A 343 -18.01 18.02 4.06
N ILE A 344 -18.67 17.36 5.02
CA ILE A 344 -19.68 17.99 5.88
C ILE A 344 -19.05 19.06 6.78
N ALA A 345 -17.88 18.79 7.38
CA ALA A 345 -17.17 19.78 8.17
C ALA A 345 -16.72 20.98 7.33
N TYR A 346 -16.24 20.74 6.11
CA TYR A 346 -15.60 21.75 5.28
C TYR A 346 -16.58 22.54 4.42
N MET A 347 -17.44 21.86 3.66
CA MET A 347 -18.42 22.48 2.75
C MET A 347 -19.77 22.70 3.42
N GLY A 348 -20.16 21.85 4.36
CA GLY A 348 -21.40 22.00 5.14
C GLY A 348 -21.27 22.94 6.34
N HIS A 349 -20.05 23.31 6.71
CA HIS A 349 -19.73 24.05 7.94
C HIS A 349 -20.28 23.38 9.22
N ASP A 350 -20.60 22.09 9.17
CA ASP A 350 -21.02 21.30 10.33
C ASP A 350 -19.84 20.46 10.82
N THR A 351 -18.95 21.12 11.54
CA THR A 351 -17.74 20.50 12.08
C THR A 351 -18.04 19.43 13.13
N ASN A 352 -19.19 19.50 13.82
CA ASN A 352 -19.56 18.53 14.84
C ASN A 352 -19.95 17.18 14.21
N THR A 353 -20.84 17.20 13.22
CA THR A 353 -21.23 15.99 12.48
C THR A 353 -20.03 15.42 11.73
N GLY A 354 -19.27 16.28 11.06
CA GLY A 354 -18.09 15.87 10.30
C GLY A 354 -16.99 15.24 11.17
N LEU A 355 -16.68 15.82 12.33
CA LEU A 355 -15.70 15.27 13.28
C LEU A 355 -16.18 13.94 13.87
N THR A 356 -17.48 13.79 14.14
CA THR A 356 -18.04 12.53 14.64
C THR A 356 -17.85 11.40 13.62
N ALA A 357 -18.14 11.66 12.34
CA ALA A 357 -17.93 10.70 11.27
C ALA A 357 -16.43 10.34 11.08
N LEU A 358 -15.54 11.34 11.11
CA LEU A 358 -14.09 11.13 11.01
C LEU A 358 -13.51 10.36 12.21
N LYS A 359 -14.00 10.61 13.45
CA LYS A 359 -13.62 9.82 14.63
C LYS A 359 -14.07 8.37 14.52
N ARG A 360 -15.27 8.11 13.99
CA ARG A 360 -15.73 6.74 13.67
C ARG A 360 -14.82 6.11 12.61
N ALA A 361 -14.54 6.82 11.52
CA ALA A 361 -13.60 6.35 10.49
C ALA A 361 -12.23 5.99 11.08
N HIS A 362 -11.69 6.84 11.95
CA HIS A 362 -10.43 6.60 12.64
C HIS A 362 -10.49 5.39 13.58
N SER A 363 -11.59 5.19 14.30
CA SER A 363 -11.76 3.99 15.14
C SER A 363 -11.79 2.69 14.32
N LEU A 364 -12.31 2.76 13.09
CA LEU A 364 -12.39 1.62 12.17
C LEU A 364 -11.06 1.39 11.43
N ASN A 365 -10.29 2.44 11.14
CA ASN A 365 -8.97 2.35 10.52
C ASN A 365 -7.99 3.43 11.04
N PRO A 366 -7.33 3.20 12.19
CA PRO A 366 -6.53 4.22 12.86
C PRO A 366 -5.18 4.51 12.19
N ASN A 367 -4.76 3.72 11.19
CA ASN A 367 -3.49 3.90 10.50
C ASN A 367 -3.65 4.35 9.05
N SER A 368 -4.79 4.92 8.68
CA SER A 368 -4.96 5.53 7.36
C SER A 368 -4.39 6.95 7.33
N ALA A 369 -3.38 7.20 6.49
CA ALA A 369 -2.85 8.54 6.28
C ALA A 369 -3.92 9.55 5.84
N ASN A 370 -4.91 9.11 5.04
CA ASN A 370 -6.02 9.97 4.62
C ASN A 370 -6.93 10.36 5.79
N ILE A 371 -7.25 9.42 6.69
CA ILE A 371 -8.09 9.70 7.86
C ILE A 371 -7.38 10.64 8.82
N GLU A 372 -6.10 10.37 9.11
CA GLU A 372 -5.25 11.23 9.94
C GLU A 372 -5.14 12.65 9.35
N MET A 373 -4.91 12.75 8.04
CA MET A 373 -4.86 14.04 7.35
C MET A 373 -6.17 14.81 7.49
N LEU A 374 -7.31 14.19 7.19
CA LEU A 374 -8.60 14.87 7.21
C LEU A 374 -9.07 15.18 8.64
N LEU A 375 -8.74 14.34 9.64
CA LEU A 375 -8.90 14.68 11.06
C LEU A 375 -8.10 15.91 11.43
N GLY A 376 -6.83 15.96 11.04
CA GLY A 376 -5.97 17.11 11.26
C GLY A 376 -6.55 18.41 10.68
N TRP A 377 -7.12 18.35 9.48
CA TRP A 377 -7.83 19.49 8.88
C TRP A 377 -9.09 19.88 9.65
N VAL A 378 -9.90 18.93 10.11
CA VAL A 378 -11.09 19.27 10.90
C VAL A 378 -10.71 19.89 12.24
N TYR A 379 -9.66 19.40 12.91
CA TYR A 379 -9.14 20.04 14.13
C TYR A 379 -8.61 21.45 13.87
N ASN A 380 -7.99 21.71 12.71
CA ASN A 380 -7.65 23.05 12.25
C ASN A 380 -8.90 23.95 12.12
N TYR A 381 -10.03 23.43 11.65
CA TYR A 381 -11.26 24.23 11.49
C TYR A 381 -11.84 24.65 12.84
N ILE A 382 -11.69 23.82 13.87
CA ILE A 382 -12.20 24.09 15.22
C ILE A 382 -11.15 24.63 16.19
N ASP A 383 -10.03 25.14 15.67
CA ASP A 383 -8.95 25.80 16.45
C ASP A 383 -8.32 24.89 17.54
N GLN A 384 -8.28 23.58 17.29
CA GLN A 384 -7.64 22.57 18.13
C GLN A 384 -6.24 22.25 17.60
N SER A 385 -5.37 23.25 17.61
CA SER A 385 -4.10 23.22 16.86
C SER A 385 -3.14 22.10 17.29
N ASP A 386 -3.08 21.74 18.58
CA ASP A 386 -2.20 20.65 19.05
C ASP A 386 -2.64 19.29 18.49
N LEU A 387 -3.95 19.00 18.51
CA LEU A 387 -4.51 17.79 17.90
C LEU A 387 -4.34 17.80 16.37
N ALA A 388 -4.49 18.97 15.73
CA ALA A 388 -4.23 19.10 14.30
C ALA A 388 -2.79 18.72 13.94
N ILE A 389 -1.80 19.24 14.68
CA ILE A 389 -0.38 18.93 14.48
C ILE A 389 -0.10 17.45 14.72
N GLU A 390 -0.67 16.87 15.79
CA GLU A 390 -0.51 15.46 16.11
C GLU A 390 -0.93 14.55 14.95
N HIS A 391 -2.18 14.74 14.48
CA HIS A 391 -2.76 13.95 13.40
C HIS A 391 -2.06 14.19 12.04
N LEU A 392 -1.70 15.42 11.71
CA LEU A 392 -0.99 15.71 10.45
C LEU A 392 0.44 15.17 10.43
N ARG A 393 1.17 15.29 11.55
CA ARG A 393 2.50 14.64 11.67
C ARG A 393 2.37 13.14 11.59
N ARG A 394 1.33 12.56 12.20
CA ARG A 394 1.05 11.13 12.08
C ARG A 394 0.76 10.73 10.64
N ALA A 395 -0.03 11.51 9.90
CA ALA A 395 -0.31 11.26 8.49
C ALA A 395 0.98 11.25 7.64
N ILE A 396 1.88 12.21 7.85
CA ILE A 396 3.18 12.28 7.18
C ILE A 396 4.07 11.08 7.58
N ARG A 397 4.08 10.69 8.87
CA ARG A 397 4.84 9.50 9.32
C ARG A 397 4.31 8.21 8.69
N ILE A 398 2.98 8.06 8.58
CA ILE A 398 2.36 6.88 7.95
C ILE A 398 2.72 6.83 6.45
N SER A 399 2.70 7.98 5.77
CA SER A 399 2.99 8.06 4.34
C SER A 399 3.89 9.27 4.01
N PRO A 400 5.23 9.14 4.16
CA PRO A 400 6.16 10.26 3.92
C PRO A 400 6.19 10.72 2.46
N LEU A 401 5.88 9.81 1.53
CA LEU A 401 5.78 10.07 0.09
C LEU A 401 4.32 10.23 -0.37
N HIS A 402 3.41 10.59 0.55
CA HIS A 402 2.00 10.76 0.21
C HIS A 402 1.85 11.78 -0.92
N PRO A 403 1.01 11.53 -1.94
CA PRO A 403 0.78 12.49 -3.03
C PRO A 403 0.30 13.88 -2.58
N GLN A 404 -0.19 13.97 -1.33
CA GLN A 404 -0.69 15.20 -0.72
C GLN A 404 0.15 15.63 0.50
N VAL A 405 1.43 15.25 0.55
CA VAL A 405 2.33 15.66 1.65
C VAL A 405 2.33 17.18 1.84
N GLY A 406 2.35 17.97 0.77
CA GLY A 406 2.23 19.43 0.83
C GLY A 406 0.94 19.93 1.48
N ILE A 407 -0.18 19.22 1.30
CA ILE A 407 -1.43 19.55 2.00
C ILE A 407 -1.26 19.30 3.50
N MET A 408 -0.66 18.19 3.91
CA MET A 408 -0.41 17.88 5.33
C MET A 408 0.55 18.89 5.97
N THR A 409 1.67 19.19 5.31
CA THR A 409 2.67 20.18 5.73
C THR A 409 2.03 21.55 5.91
N SER A 410 1.16 21.98 4.98
CA SER A 410 0.43 23.25 5.10
C SER A 410 -0.57 23.27 6.26
N GLY A 411 -1.17 22.13 6.58
CA GLY A 411 -2.06 22.00 7.74
C GLY A 411 -1.32 22.19 9.07
N ILE A 412 -0.06 21.74 9.15
CA ILE A 412 0.81 21.98 10.32
C ILE A 412 1.14 23.48 10.40
N GLY A 413 1.48 24.11 9.26
CA GLY A 413 1.66 25.55 9.18
C GLY A 413 0.42 26.33 9.65
N ASN A 414 -0.77 25.89 9.26
CA ASN A 414 -2.04 26.48 9.69
C ASN A 414 -2.23 26.39 11.21
N ALA A 415 -1.97 25.23 11.80
CA ALA A 415 -2.09 25.03 13.24
C ALA A 415 -1.07 25.89 14.02
N LEU A 416 0.17 26.00 13.53
CA LEU A 416 1.18 26.86 14.13
C LEU A 416 0.82 28.35 14.03
N PHE A 417 0.23 28.77 12.90
CA PHE A 417 -0.28 30.12 12.73
C PHE A 417 -1.35 30.41 13.80
N GLN A 418 -2.34 29.51 13.95
CA GLN A 418 -3.41 29.65 14.94
C GLN A 418 -2.87 29.81 16.37
N LYS A 419 -1.79 29.11 16.72
CA LYS A 419 -1.08 29.24 18.01
C LYS A 419 -0.30 30.56 18.17
N GLY A 420 -0.11 31.32 17.09
CA GLY A 420 0.67 32.55 17.06
C GLY A 420 2.15 32.35 16.76
N ASP A 421 2.60 31.12 16.47
CA ASP A 421 3.97 30.77 16.12
C ASP A 421 4.28 31.12 14.65
N ILE A 422 4.05 32.39 14.27
CA ILE A 422 4.01 32.85 12.87
C ILE A 422 5.31 32.50 12.11
N ALA A 423 6.47 32.66 12.75
CA ALA A 423 7.75 32.39 12.09
C ALA A 423 7.92 30.91 11.73
N GLU A 424 7.46 29.99 12.59
CA GLU A 424 7.53 28.55 12.32
C GLU A 424 6.45 28.14 11.32
N ALA A 425 5.25 28.71 11.43
CA ALA A 425 4.19 28.54 10.45
C ALA A 425 4.66 28.89 9.03
N THR A 426 5.35 30.02 8.85
CA THR A 426 5.92 30.44 7.56
C THR A 426 6.82 29.37 6.96
N LYS A 427 7.73 28.77 7.73
CA LYS A 427 8.64 27.72 7.23
C LYS A 427 7.87 26.51 6.71
N TYR A 428 6.87 26.05 7.47
CA TYR A 428 6.03 24.93 7.05
C TYR A 428 5.24 25.26 5.79
N TYR A 429 4.72 26.47 5.66
CA TYR A 429 4.03 26.87 4.45
C TYR A 429 4.97 27.04 3.24
N GLU A 430 6.19 27.56 3.42
CA GLU A 430 7.21 27.66 2.35
C GLU A 430 7.63 26.28 1.86
N GLN A 431 7.82 25.32 2.79
CA GLN A 431 8.05 23.91 2.44
C GLN A 431 6.86 23.35 1.66
N ALA A 432 5.64 23.52 2.18
CA ALA A 432 4.42 23.04 1.54
C ALA A 432 4.25 23.61 0.12
N LEU A 433 4.64 24.87 -0.10
CA LEU A 433 4.57 25.52 -1.42
C LEU A 433 5.50 24.84 -2.43
N THR A 434 6.65 24.33 -1.98
CA THR A 434 7.59 23.60 -2.83
C THR A 434 7.05 22.20 -3.15
N GLU A 435 6.35 21.58 -2.20
CA GLU A 435 5.73 20.25 -2.35
C GLU A 435 4.47 20.30 -3.22
N TYR A 436 3.65 21.36 -3.10
CA TYR A 436 2.40 21.50 -3.86
C TYR A 436 2.05 22.97 -4.17
N PRO A 437 2.65 23.57 -5.21
CA PRO A 437 2.54 25.01 -5.49
C PRO A 437 1.15 25.49 -5.90
N GLU A 438 0.30 24.59 -6.42
CA GLU A 438 -1.04 24.93 -6.91
C GLU A 438 -2.09 25.04 -5.80
N PHE A 439 -1.77 24.67 -4.56
CA PHE A 439 -2.74 24.66 -3.48
C PHE A 439 -2.98 26.06 -2.90
N ALA A 440 -4.10 26.66 -3.29
CA ALA A 440 -4.44 28.04 -2.95
C ALA A 440 -4.52 28.33 -1.42
N THR A 441 -4.73 27.32 -0.59
CA THR A 441 -4.74 27.48 0.87
C THR A 441 -3.34 27.82 1.42
N ILE A 442 -2.27 27.31 0.82
CA ILE A 442 -0.88 27.61 1.21
C ILE A 442 -0.60 29.09 0.98
N GLN A 443 -1.03 29.61 -0.17
CA GLN A 443 -0.83 30.99 -0.60
C GLN A 443 -1.55 31.97 0.34
N LEU A 444 -2.78 31.67 0.76
CA LEU A 444 -3.49 32.46 1.77
C LEU A 444 -2.78 32.45 3.12
N GLY A 445 -2.29 31.28 3.55
CA GLY A 445 -1.52 31.13 4.79
C GLY A 445 -0.24 31.97 4.78
N LEU A 446 0.57 31.86 3.72
CA LEU A 446 1.79 32.66 3.54
C LEU A 446 1.51 34.15 3.46
N MET A 447 0.49 34.56 2.71
CA MET A 447 0.09 35.96 2.60
C MET A 447 -0.20 36.56 3.99
N GLY A 448 -0.93 35.82 4.84
CA GLY A 448 -1.20 36.19 6.23
C GLY A 448 0.05 36.18 7.13
N CYS A 449 0.90 35.15 7.01
CA CYS A 449 2.13 35.04 7.79
C CYS A 449 3.10 36.19 7.49
N TYR A 450 3.38 36.46 6.22
CA TYR A 450 4.26 37.55 5.81
C TYR A 450 3.71 38.92 6.22
N TRP A 451 2.40 39.12 6.11
CA TRP A 451 1.77 40.35 6.60
C TRP A 451 1.97 40.54 8.11
N ARG A 452 1.80 39.47 8.91
CA ARG A 452 2.03 39.50 10.37
C ARG A 452 3.48 39.71 10.76
N LEU A 453 4.43 39.27 9.93
CA LEU A 453 5.86 39.49 10.11
C LEU A 453 6.34 40.85 9.61
N GLY A 454 5.47 41.63 8.94
CA GLY A 454 5.83 42.92 8.33
C GLY A 454 6.56 42.80 6.99
N ASP A 455 6.66 41.61 6.41
CA ASP A 455 7.22 41.37 5.07
C ASP A 455 6.11 41.62 4.02
N PHE A 456 5.74 42.89 3.87
CA PHE A 456 4.65 43.29 2.98
C PHE A 456 4.94 43.02 1.51
N GLU A 457 6.22 42.98 1.12
CA GLU A 457 6.63 42.64 -0.25
C GLU A 457 6.29 41.19 -0.57
N LYS A 458 6.71 40.23 0.27
CA LYS A 458 6.33 38.83 0.06
C LYS A 458 4.83 38.60 0.19
N SER A 459 4.16 39.30 1.11
CA SER A 459 2.68 39.25 1.20
C SER A 459 2.03 39.67 -0.12
N ALA A 460 2.52 40.75 -0.75
CA ALA A 460 2.03 41.23 -2.04
C ALA A 460 2.34 40.26 -3.19
N GLN A 461 3.47 39.56 -3.15
CA GLN A 461 3.78 38.50 -4.13
C GLN A 461 2.75 37.35 -4.05
N MET A 462 2.43 36.88 -2.84
CA MET A 462 1.41 35.84 -2.65
C MET A 462 0.02 36.33 -3.13
N ALA A 463 -0.32 37.59 -2.82
CA ALA A 463 -1.55 38.22 -3.29
C ALA A 463 -1.62 38.32 -4.83
N GLY A 464 -0.51 38.62 -5.49
CA GLY A 464 -0.40 38.69 -6.94
C GLY A 464 -0.73 37.35 -7.61
N TRP A 465 -0.15 36.26 -7.13
CA TRP A 465 -0.48 34.90 -7.58
C TRP A 465 -1.95 34.58 -7.30
N PHE A 466 -2.43 34.90 -6.09
CA PHE A 466 -3.78 34.54 -5.67
C PHE A 466 -4.86 35.22 -6.51
N ARG A 467 -4.68 36.49 -6.93
CA ARG A 467 -5.61 37.17 -7.84
C ARG A 467 -5.70 36.54 -9.21
N GLN A 468 -4.58 36.05 -9.75
CA GLN A 468 -4.59 35.39 -11.06
C GLN A 468 -5.38 34.07 -11.00
N LYS A 469 -5.31 33.37 -9.87
CA LYS A 469 -5.99 32.10 -9.66
C LYS A 469 -7.46 32.27 -9.26
N VAL A 470 -7.79 33.28 -8.46
CA VAL A 470 -9.12 33.52 -7.88
C VAL A 470 -9.52 34.99 -8.06
N PRO A 471 -9.91 35.39 -9.28
CA PRO A 471 -10.13 36.81 -9.61
C PRO A 471 -11.32 37.43 -8.89
N ASP A 472 -12.25 36.60 -8.40
CA ASP A 472 -13.46 36.96 -7.68
C ASP A 472 -13.29 36.96 -6.15
N MET A 473 -12.08 36.75 -5.63
CA MET A 473 -11.85 36.76 -4.19
C MET A 473 -12.16 38.13 -3.56
N SER A 474 -12.96 38.10 -2.50
CA SER A 474 -13.25 39.24 -1.62
C SER A 474 -13.13 38.86 -0.14
N VAL A 475 -13.11 39.86 0.73
CA VAL A 475 -13.15 39.64 2.19
C VAL A 475 -14.46 38.95 2.59
N SER A 476 -15.61 39.34 2.00
CA SER A 476 -16.89 38.68 2.27
C SER A 476 -16.86 37.21 1.85
N LEU A 477 -16.29 36.91 0.66
CA LEU A 477 -16.22 35.54 0.14
C LEU A 477 -15.31 34.68 1.02
N PHE A 478 -14.16 35.22 1.45
CA PHE A 478 -13.29 34.53 2.41
C PHE A 478 -14.03 34.22 3.72
N ARG A 479 -14.76 35.19 4.30
CA ARG A 479 -15.53 35.00 5.53
C ARG A 479 -16.63 33.95 5.37
N ARG A 480 -17.33 33.98 4.24
CA ARG A 480 -18.50 33.11 3.99
C ARG A 480 -18.11 31.65 3.73
N THR A 481 -16.94 31.39 3.15
CA THR A 481 -16.60 30.08 2.56
C THR A 481 -15.53 29.30 3.33
N ARG A 482 -15.15 29.79 4.52
CA ARG A 482 -14.09 29.23 5.34
C ARG A 482 -14.65 28.73 6.67
N PRO A 483 -14.50 27.44 6.99
CA PRO A 483 -14.98 26.90 8.26
C PRO A 483 -14.02 27.18 9.42
N GLN A 484 -12.88 27.85 9.20
CA GLN A 484 -11.91 28.15 10.25
C GLN A 484 -12.51 29.06 11.33
N ASN A 485 -12.55 28.58 12.57
CA ASN A 485 -13.06 29.31 13.72
C ASN A 485 -12.00 30.19 14.41
N SER A 486 -10.72 29.96 14.14
CA SER A 486 -9.63 30.75 14.74
C SER A 486 -9.75 32.23 14.39
N GLU A 487 -9.90 33.08 15.39
CA GLU A 487 -9.98 34.54 15.23
C GLU A 487 -8.63 35.11 14.78
N ALA A 488 -7.54 34.69 15.43
CA ALA A 488 -6.19 35.15 15.13
C ALA A 488 -5.77 34.89 13.67
N TYR A 489 -6.09 33.69 13.14
CA TYR A 489 -5.84 33.36 11.75
C TYR A 489 -6.72 34.19 10.80
N ARG A 490 -8.03 34.26 11.07
CA ARG A 490 -8.97 34.99 10.22
C ARG A 490 -8.62 36.46 10.12
N ASP A 491 -8.33 37.12 11.24
CA ASP A 491 -7.99 38.54 11.27
C ASP A 491 -6.69 38.83 10.52
N ALA A 492 -5.70 37.95 10.64
CA ALA A 492 -4.45 38.10 9.92
C ALA A 492 -4.62 37.95 8.41
N VAL A 493 -5.38 36.95 7.95
CA VAL A 493 -5.65 36.76 6.52
C VAL A 493 -6.54 37.88 5.96
N ILE A 494 -7.56 38.32 6.70
CA ILE A 494 -8.40 39.47 6.31
C ILE A 494 -7.58 40.76 6.27
N GLY A 495 -6.73 40.99 7.26
CA GLY A 495 -5.80 42.12 7.30
C GLY A 495 -4.87 42.12 6.09
N ALA A 496 -4.32 40.95 5.73
CA ALA A 496 -3.49 40.80 4.55
C ALA A 496 -4.29 41.01 3.25
N LEU A 497 -5.51 40.47 3.12
CA LEU A 497 -6.39 40.70 1.97
C LEU A 497 -6.66 42.20 1.78
N ARG A 498 -7.05 42.90 2.85
CA ARG A 498 -7.30 44.35 2.84
C ARG A 498 -6.06 45.14 2.49
N SER A 499 -4.95 44.85 3.15
CA SER A 499 -3.66 45.53 2.93
C SER A 499 -3.14 45.34 1.52
N ASN A 500 -3.46 44.22 0.89
CA ASN A 500 -3.09 43.96 -0.49
C ASN A 500 -4.09 44.54 -1.49
N GLY A 501 -5.28 44.98 -1.07
CA GLY A 501 -6.28 45.63 -1.93
C GLY A 501 -7.27 44.66 -2.58
N PHE A 502 -7.67 43.59 -1.88
CA PHE A 502 -8.84 42.79 -2.26
C PHE A 502 -10.14 43.52 -1.87
N PRO A 503 -11.23 43.38 -2.65
CA PRO A 503 -12.51 44.02 -2.36
C PRO A 503 -13.16 43.48 -1.08
N GLU A 504 -14.03 44.27 -0.46
CA GLU A 504 -14.82 43.79 0.69
C GLU A 504 -15.96 42.86 0.28
N ASP A 505 -16.55 43.05 -0.91
CA ASP A 505 -17.81 42.42 -1.35
C ASP A 505 -17.61 41.19 -2.25
#